data_AF-A0A8D6PUP9-F1
#
_entry.id   AF-A0A8D6PUP9-F1
#
_cell.length_a   1.000
_cell.length_b   1.000
_cell.length_c   1.000
_cell.angle_alpha   90.00
_cell.angle_beta   90.00
_cell.angle_gamma   90.00
#
_symmetry.space_group_name_H-M   'P 1'
#
loop_
_entity.id
_entity.type
_entity.pdbx_description
1 polymer ?
#
loop_
_entity_poly.entity_id
_entity_poly.type
_entity_poly.pdbx_seq_one_letter_code
_entity_poly.pdbx_strand_id
1 'polypeptide(L)'
;MIMMEDIIKEAYIESIKNIRKGDKEEEVKKIQEKIKKAKKIIVATNNQKKFKVIKDIMLKVCNAQIKMIDIDTKFADLTRMPALYKGLLALDTEKADIYISRGRLGVPGSGSMLVILDEKGRILTASLSPSSVIHKENIEKRIKDELIEALKRIGISIN
;
A
#
# COMPACT_ATOMS: atom_id res chain seq x y z
N MET A 1 10.46 21.82 -7.28
CA MET A 1 9.80 20.91 -6.31
C MET A 1 10.66 19.65 -6.26
N ILE A 2 11.17 19.24 -5.09
CA ILE A 2 12.08 18.08 -5.00
C ILE A 2 11.32 16.80 -5.40
N MET A 3 11.95 15.96 -6.23
CA MET A 3 11.35 14.71 -6.71
C MET A 3 11.61 13.57 -5.72
N MET A 4 10.78 12.53 -5.76
CA MET A 4 10.99 11.35 -4.90
C MET A 4 12.35 10.68 -5.20
N GLU A 5 12.75 10.68 -6.46
CA GLU A 5 14.03 10.17 -6.94
C GLU A 5 15.22 10.87 -6.28
N ASP A 6 15.15 12.19 -6.10
CA ASP A 6 16.23 12.98 -5.47
C ASP A 6 16.36 12.60 -3.99
N ILE A 7 15.24 12.51 -3.28
CA ILE A 7 15.19 12.12 -1.86
C ILE A 7 15.74 10.70 -1.68
N ILE A 8 15.33 9.75 -2.52
CA ILE A 8 15.85 8.37 -2.47
C ILE A 8 17.35 8.35 -2.74
N LYS A 9 17.81 9.09 -3.75
CA LYS A 9 19.24 9.19 -4.09
C LYS A 9 20.06 9.72 -2.92
N GLU A 10 19.60 10.78 -2.26
CA GLU A 10 20.26 11.34 -1.09
C GLU A 10 20.32 10.34 0.07
N ALA A 11 19.21 9.69 0.39
CA ALA A 11 19.16 8.64 1.42
C ALA A 11 20.15 7.50 1.12
N TYR A 12 20.27 7.10 -0.15
CA TYR A 12 21.23 6.06 -0.57
C TYR A 12 22.68 6.51 -0.41
N ILE A 13 23.00 7.77 -0.75
CA ILE A 13 24.35 8.33 -0.54
C ILE A 13 24.69 8.39 0.95
N GLU A 14 23.73 8.77 1.81
CA GLU A 14 23.90 8.76 3.26
C GLU A 14 24.17 7.37 3.81
N SER A 15 23.45 6.36 3.32
CA SER A 15 23.68 4.95 3.70
C SER A 15 25.06 4.45 3.25
N ILE A 16 25.48 4.74 2.03
CA ILE A 16 26.83 4.38 1.52
C ILE A 16 27.93 5.00 2.38
N LYS A 17 27.73 6.24 2.83
CA LYS A 17 28.67 6.96 3.70
C LYS A 17 28.56 6.57 5.18
N ASN A 18 27.64 5.67 5.54
CA ASN A 18 27.35 5.28 6.91
C ASN A 18 26.97 6.45 7.84
N ILE A 19 26.31 7.49 7.30
CA ILE A 19 25.87 8.68 8.05
C ILE A 19 24.35 8.75 8.23
N ARG A 20 23.62 7.77 7.69
CA ARG A 20 22.16 7.67 7.79
C ARG A 20 21.74 7.37 9.22
N LYS A 21 20.84 8.19 9.79
CA LYS A 21 20.38 8.08 11.20
C LYS A 21 18.92 7.65 11.38
N GLY A 22 18.26 7.25 10.30
CA GLY A 22 16.83 6.96 10.27
C GLY A 22 16.10 7.82 9.26
N ASP A 23 14.77 7.74 9.24
CA ASP A 23 13.91 8.48 8.31
C ASP A 23 13.95 9.98 8.58
N LYS A 24 13.78 10.77 7.51
CA LYS A 24 13.73 12.22 7.55
C LYS A 24 12.32 12.76 7.35
N GLU A 25 12.06 13.95 7.84
CA GLU A 25 10.77 14.63 7.69
C GLU A 25 10.40 14.83 6.20
N GLU A 26 11.38 15.11 5.34
CA GLU A 26 11.19 15.29 3.89
C GLU A 26 10.68 14.03 3.18
N GLU A 27 11.16 12.86 3.60
CA GLU A 27 10.74 11.56 3.05
C GLU A 27 9.28 11.30 3.38
N VAL A 28 8.92 11.48 4.66
CA VAL A 28 7.54 11.31 5.12
C VAL A 28 6.62 12.31 4.43
N LYS A 29 7.01 13.59 4.34
CA LYS A 29 6.24 14.63 3.62
C LYS A 29 6.03 14.25 2.16
N LYS A 30 7.04 13.70 1.48
CA LYS A 30 6.91 13.31 0.06
C LYS A 30 5.98 12.11 -0.12
N ILE A 31 6.03 11.12 0.77
CA ILE A 31 5.08 10.00 0.76
C ILE A 31 3.65 10.50 0.96
N GLN A 32 3.43 11.38 1.94
CA GLN A 32 2.12 11.99 2.19
C GLN A 32 1.62 12.76 0.97
N GLU A 33 2.50 13.54 0.34
CA GLU A 33 2.19 14.30 -0.88
C GLU A 33 1.70 13.37 -2.00
N LYS A 34 2.44 12.28 -2.29
CA LYS A 34 2.06 11.34 -3.36
C LYS A 34 0.69 10.73 -3.13
N ILE A 35 0.39 10.29 -1.90
CA ILE A 35 -0.91 9.70 -1.56
C ILE A 35 -2.04 10.74 -1.65
N LYS A 36 -1.87 11.93 -1.05
CA LYS A 36 -2.92 12.97 -1.03
C LYS A 36 -3.19 13.58 -2.41
N LYS A 37 -2.18 13.67 -3.27
CA LYS A 37 -2.29 14.26 -4.61
C LYS A 37 -2.64 13.26 -5.71
N ALA A 38 -2.71 11.96 -5.40
CA ALA A 38 -3.06 10.92 -6.35
C ALA A 38 -4.34 11.27 -7.13
N LYS A 39 -4.34 11.03 -8.44
CA LYS A 39 -5.47 11.26 -9.35
C LYS A 39 -6.12 9.96 -9.77
N LYS A 40 -5.36 8.87 -9.85
CA LYS A 40 -5.88 7.51 -10.10
C LYS A 40 -5.29 6.52 -9.11
N ILE A 41 -6.16 5.77 -8.45
CA ILE A 41 -5.81 4.68 -7.53
C ILE A 41 -6.37 3.37 -8.07
N ILE A 42 -5.55 2.33 -8.07
CA ILE A 42 -5.97 0.97 -8.40
C ILE A 42 -5.92 0.10 -7.16
N VAL A 43 -7.03 -0.58 -6.86
CA VAL A 43 -7.10 -1.59 -5.80
C VAL A 43 -7.01 -2.97 -6.43
N ALA A 44 -5.96 -3.72 -6.09
CA ALA A 44 -5.67 -5.05 -6.62
C ALA A 44 -6.58 -6.13 -6.00
N THR A 45 -7.88 -6.07 -6.31
CA THR A 45 -8.91 -7.00 -5.89
C THR A 45 -10.01 -7.03 -6.94
N ASN A 46 -10.64 -8.18 -7.17
CA ASN A 46 -11.89 -8.29 -7.92
C ASN A 46 -13.10 -8.47 -6.98
N ASN A 47 -12.87 -8.42 -5.66
CA ASN A 47 -13.92 -8.53 -4.65
C ASN A 47 -14.54 -7.16 -4.32
N GLN A 48 -15.81 -6.99 -4.66
CA GLN A 48 -16.56 -5.74 -4.48
C GLN A 48 -16.64 -5.24 -3.03
N LYS A 49 -16.73 -6.15 -2.04
CA LYS A 49 -16.81 -5.77 -0.61
C LYS A 49 -15.49 -5.17 -0.13
N LYS A 50 -14.36 -5.84 -0.44
CA LYS A 50 -13.02 -5.34 -0.12
C LYS A 50 -12.76 -3.99 -0.79
N PHE A 51 -13.13 -3.89 -2.07
CA PHE A 51 -12.99 -2.67 -2.84
C PHE A 51 -13.75 -1.50 -2.21
N LYS A 52 -15.01 -1.69 -1.83
CA LYS A 52 -15.83 -0.65 -1.21
C LYS A 52 -15.19 -0.10 0.06
N VAL A 53 -14.73 -0.96 0.97
CA VAL A 53 -14.08 -0.52 2.22
C VAL A 53 -12.85 0.35 1.95
N ILE A 54 -11.97 -0.08 1.04
CA ILE A 54 -10.75 0.66 0.69
C ILE A 54 -11.11 1.98 0.01
N LYS A 55 -12.05 1.96 -0.94
CA LYS A 55 -12.50 3.14 -1.67
C LYS A 55 -13.08 4.18 -0.73
N ASP A 56 -13.99 3.80 0.17
CA ASP A 56 -14.67 4.72 1.08
C ASP A 56 -13.68 5.42 2.02
N ILE A 57 -12.61 4.73 2.42
CA ILE A 57 -11.54 5.30 3.25
C ILE A 57 -10.65 6.24 2.42
N MET A 58 -10.18 5.81 1.25
CA MET A 58 -9.27 6.59 0.41
C MET A 58 -9.90 7.87 -0.13
N LEU A 59 -11.22 7.90 -0.35
CA LEU A 59 -11.96 9.10 -0.74
C LEU A 59 -11.96 10.19 0.35
N LYS A 60 -11.71 9.85 1.62
CA LYS A 60 -11.51 10.83 2.69
C LYS A 60 -10.11 11.45 2.67
N VAL A 61 -9.15 10.79 2.01
CA VAL A 61 -7.74 11.19 1.97
C VAL A 61 -7.41 12.00 0.73
N CYS A 62 -8.00 11.65 -0.41
CA CYS A 62 -7.70 12.27 -1.70
C CYS A 62 -8.91 12.24 -2.65
N ASN A 63 -8.95 13.18 -3.59
CA ASN A 63 -9.95 13.23 -4.64
C ASN A 63 -9.45 12.51 -5.91
N ALA A 64 -9.34 11.19 -5.83
CA ALA A 64 -8.85 10.33 -6.90
C ALA A 64 -9.97 9.51 -7.55
N GLN A 65 -9.80 9.17 -8.83
CA GLN A 65 -10.55 8.10 -9.45
C GLN A 65 -10.04 6.76 -8.91
N ILE A 66 -10.90 6.03 -8.18
CA ILE A 66 -10.53 4.74 -7.58
C ILE A 66 -11.23 3.62 -8.34
N LYS A 67 -10.45 2.70 -8.91
CA LYS A 67 -10.95 1.50 -9.61
C LYS A 67 -10.37 0.22 -9.01
N MET A 68 -11.05 -0.89 -9.26
CA MET A 68 -10.56 -2.23 -8.98
C MET A 68 -10.07 -2.87 -10.27
N ILE A 69 -9.20 -3.87 -10.19
CA ILE A 69 -8.79 -4.66 -11.35
C ILE A 69 -9.79 -5.80 -11.61
N ASP A 70 -9.93 -6.18 -12.88
CA ASP A 70 -10.80 -7.29 -13.30
C ASP A 70 -10.07 -8.66 -13.29
N ILE A 71 -8.73 -8.64 -13.24
CA ILE A 71 -7.91 -9.84 -13.29
C ILE A 71 -7.96 -10.61 -11.96
N ASP A 72 -8.12 -11.94 -12.01
CA ASP A 72 -8.01 -12.76 -10.81
C ASP A 72 -6.58 -12.70 -10.27
N THR A 73 -6.44 -12.26 -9.02
CA THR A 73 -5.16 -12.07 -8.35
C THR A 73 -4.68 -13.31 -7.59
N LYS A 74 -5.45 -14.40 -7.57
CA LYS A 74 -5.09 -15.64 -6.84
C LYS A 74 -3.80 -16.29 -7.33
N PHE A 75 -3.38 -16.06 -8.58
CA PHE A 75 -2.09 -16.56 -9.07
C PHE A 75 -0.91 -16.07 -8.20
N ALA A 76 -1.02 -14.89 -7.59
CA ALA A 76 -0.02 -14.38 -6.67
C ALA A 76 0.12 -15.20 -5.38
N ASP A 77 -0.89 -16.01 -5.01
CA ASP A 77 -0.86 -16.82 -3.79
C ASP A 77 0.11 -18.01 -3.88
N LEU A 78 0.69 -18.29 -5.06
CA LEU A 78 1.77 -19.25 -5.29
C LEU A 78 3.17 -18.61 -5.17
N THR A 79 3.25 -17.30 -4.93
CA THR A 79 4.52 -16.57 -4.79
C THR A 79 4.96 -16.47 -3.32
N ARG A 80 6.20 -16.01 -3.10
CA ARG A 80 6.76 -15.83 -1.74
C ARG A 80 6.09 -14.74 -0.92
N MET A 81 5.54 -13.70 -1.56
CA MET A 81 4.89 -12.56 -0.90
C MET A 81 3.61 -12.15 -1.63
N PRO A 82 2.50 -12.90 -1.45
CA PRO A 82 1.31 -12.72 -2.26
C PRO A 82 0.76 -11.29 -2.28
N ALA A 83 0.71 -10.59 -1.13
CA ALA A 83 0.22 -9.20 -1.09
C ALA A 83 1.00 -8.28 -2.04
N LEU A 84 2.34 -8.39 -2.05
CA LEU A 84 3.21 -7.58 -2.90
C LEU A 84 2.99 -7.90 -4.39
N TYR A 85 2.99 -9.17 -4.75
CA TYR A 85 2.81 -9.61 -6.14
C TYR A 85 1.44 -9.24 -6.72
N LYS A 86 0.38 -9.15 -5.90
CA LYS A 86 -0.92 -8.61 -6.36
C LYS A 86 -0.81 -7.13 -6.74
N GLY A 87 -0.04 -6.36 -5.97
CA GLY A 87 0.23 -4.95 -6.27
C GLY A 87 1.03 -4.78 -7.57
N LEU A 88 2.06 -5.61 -7.78
CA LEU A 88 2.86 -5.61 -9.01
C LEU A 88 2.05 -6.05 -10.23
N LEU A 89 1.18 -7.05 -10.09
CA LEU A 89 0.27 -7.43 -11.18
C LEU A 89 -0.63 -6.26 -11.60
N ALA A 90 -1.14 -5.49 -10.63
CA ALA A 90 -1.92 -4.29 -10.94
C ALA A 90 -1.06 -3.19 -11.58
N LEU A 91 0.18 -3.02 -11.12
CA LEU A 91 1.16 -2.09 -11.71
C LEU A 91 1.41 -2.38 -13.19
N ASP A 92 1.60 -3.64 -13.54
CA ASP A 92 1.94 -4.06 -14.91
C ASP A 92 0.73 -4.01 -15.87
N THR A 93 -0.50 -3.99 -15.35
CA THR A 93 -1.73 -4.11 -16.15
C THR A 93 -2.54 -2.83 -16.21
N GLU A 94 -2.38 -1.92 -15.25
CA GLU A 94 -3.11 -0.66 -15.17
C GLU A 94 -2.16 0.51 -14.92
N LYS A 95 -2.36 1.64 -15.59
CA LYS A 95 -1.64 2.89 -15.28
C LYS A 95 -2.30 3.63 -14.12
N ALA A 96 -1.60 3.90 -13.02
CA ALA A 96 -2.12 4.63 -11.86
C ALA A 96 -1.00 5.35 -11.10
N ASP A 97 -1.37 6.27 -10.21
CA ASP A 97 -0.41 6.96 -9.33
C ASP A 97 -0.10 6.13 -8.07
N ILE A 98 -1.09 5.35 -7.62
CA ILE A 98 -1.03 4.54 -6.41
C ILE A 98 -1.72 3.19 -6.65
N TYR A 99 -1.13 2.14 -6.11
CA TYR A 99 -1.69 0.79 -6.09
C TYR A 99 -1.85 0.32 -4.65
N ILE A 100 -3.01 -0.23 -4.33
CA ILE A 100 -3.31 -0.79 -3.01
C ILE A 100 -3.62 -2.28 -3.18
N SER A 101 -2.88 -3.13 -2.50
CA SER A 101 -3.12 -4.57 -2.51
C SER A 101 -3.18 -5.13 -1.09
N ARG A 102 -3.95 -6.20 -0.93
CA ARG A 102 -4.03 -6.97 0.30
C ARG A 102 -4.01 -8.46 0.00
N GLY A 103 -3.16 -9.19 0.69
CA GLY A 103 -3.02 -10.63 0.53
C GLY A 103 -2.33 -11.26 1.72
N ARG A 104 -1.87 -12.50 1.55
CA ARG A 104 -1.03 -13.16 2.54
C ARG A 104 0.34 -12.47 2.59
N LEU A 105 0.90 -12.34 3.80
CA LEU A 105 2.23 -11.74 4.01
C LEU A 105 3.33 -12.57 3.33
N GLY A 106 3.32 -13.90 3.55
CA GLY A 106 4.31 -14.81 3.00
C GLY A 106 3.78 -16.24 2.87
N VAL A 107 4.37 -17.18 3.60
CA VAL A 107 3.96 -18.61 3.62
C VAL A 107 2.53 -18.80 4.13
N PRO A 108 1.83 -19.90 3.78
CA PRO A 108 0.54 -20.25 4.37
C PRO A 108 0.57 -20.16 5.91
N GLY A 109 -0.42 -19.48 6.50
CA GLY A 109 -0.50 -19.24 7.95
C GLY A 109 0.15 -17.95 8.44
N SER A 110 0.92 -17.23 7.62
CA SER A 110 1.69 -16.04 8.02
C SER A 110 0.85 -14.77 8.29
N GLY A 111 -0.47 -14.85 8.29
CA GLY A 111 -1.34 -13.67 8.37
C GLY A 111 -1.39 -12.84 7.08
N SER A 112 -1.95 -11.63 7.19
CA SER A 112 -2.22 -10.75 6.05
C SER A 112 -1.27 -9.55 6.03
N MET A 113 -1.05 -9.01 4.83
CA MET A 113 -0.37 -7.75 4.59
C MET A 113 -1.24 -6.90 3.65
N LEU A 114 -1.44 -5.64 4.03
CA LEU A 114 -1.92 -4.57 3.16
C LEU A 114 -0.73 -3.69 2.80
N VAL A 115 -0.56 -3.35 1.53
CA VAL A 115 0.56 -2.54 1.04
C VAL A 115 0.09 -1.48 0.05
N ILE A 116 0.70 -0.31 0.13
CA ILE A 116 0.49 0.82 -0.78
C ILE A 116 1.78 1.04 -1.58
N LEU A 117 1.67 0.99 -2.91
CA LEU A 117 2.77 1.18 -3.86
C LEU A 117 2.58 2.47 -4.66
N ASP A 118 3.68 3.08 -5.09
CA ASP A 118 3.67 4.17 -6.07
C ASP A 118 3.63 3.67 -7.53
N GLU A 119 3.64 4.61 -8.48
CA GLU A 119 3.64 4.36 -9.93
C GLU A 119 4.84 3.58 -10.47
N LYS A 120 5.85 3.29 -9.64
CA LYS A 120 7.03 2.50 -9.96
C LYS A 120 7.14 1.24 -9.10
N GLY A 121 6.09 0.90 -8.36
CA GLY A 121 6.07 -0.26 -7.48
C GLY A 121 6.86 -0.09 -6.18
N ARG A 122 7.28 1.13 -5.83
CA ARG A 122 7.98 1.39 -4.57
C ARG A 122 7.00 1.27 -3.41
N ILE A 123 7.38 0.55 -2.36
CA ILE A 123 6.55 0.43 -1.15
C ILE A 123 6.56 1.77 -0.40
N LEU A 124 5.40 2.40 -0.29
CA LEU A 124 5.21 3.65 0.44
C LEU A 124 4.88 3.40 1.91
N THR A 125 4.00 2.43 2.17
CA THR A 125 3.60 2.01 3.52
C THR A 125 2.90 0.66 3.47
N ALA A 126 2.81 -0.02 4.62
CA ALA A 126 2.13 -1.29 4.78
C ALA A 126 1.63 -1.46 6.22
N SER A 127 0.71 -2.40 6.42
CA SER A 127 0.26 -2.88 7.73
C SER A 127 -0.03 -4.37 7.67
N LEU A 128 -0.04 -5.01 8.84
CA LEU A 128 -0.17 -6.45 8.98
C LEU A 128 -1.36 -6.80 9.86
N SER A 129 -1.91 -7.99 9.66
CA SER A 129 -2.85 -8.58 10.62
C SER A 129 -2.54 -10.05 10.88
N PRO A 130 -2.89 -10.55 12.08
CA PRO A 130 -2.76 -11.97 12.40
C PRO A 130 -3.51 -12.86 11.40
N SER A 131 -3.23 -14.16 11.44
CA SER A 131 -4.05 -15.14 10.72
C SER A 131 -5.51 -15.09 11.19
N SER A 132 -6.46 -15.29 10.27
CA SER A 132 -7.90 -15.35 10.57
C SER A 132 -8.26 -16.45 11.57
N VAL A 133 -7.44 -17.50 11.64
CA VAL A 133 -7.57 -18.59 12.63
C VAL A 133 -7.38 -18.06 14.07
N ILE A 134 -6.55 -17.04 14.24
CA ILE A 134 -6.25 -16.44 15.55
C ILE A 134 -7.28 -15.36 15.89
N HIS A 135 -7.48 -14.38 15.00
CA HIS A 135 -8.22 -13.18 15.37
C HIS A 135 -9.75 -13.28 15.17
N LYS A 136 -10.25 -14.22 14.34
CA LYS A 136 -11.68 -14.50 14.11
C LYS A 136 -12.59 -13.28 13.83
N GLU A 137 -12.03 -12.21 13.29
CA GLU A 137 -12.77 -10.98 13.00
C GLU A 137 -13.30 -10.97 11.56
N ASN A 138 -14.31 -10.14 11.32
CA ASN A 138 -14.81 -9.85 9.99
C ASN A 138 -13.69 -9.19 9.12
N ILE A 139 -13.54 -9.71 7.91
CA ILE A 139 -12.56 -9.23 6.93
C ILE A 139 -12.69 -7.74 6.60
N GLU A 140 -13.90 -7.19 6.58
CA GLU A 140 -14.16 -5.77 6.28
C GLU A 140 -13.58 -4.85 7.36
N LYS A 141 -13.81 -5.22 8.63
CA LYS A 141 -13.23 -4.51 9.78
C LYS A 141 -11.70 -4.57 9.73
N ARG A 142 -11.14 -5.75 9.44
CA ARG A 142 -9.68 -5.91 9.34
C ARG A 142 -9.05 -5.10 8.22
N ILE A 143 -9.66 -5.05 7.04
CA ILE A 143 -9.19 -4.20 5.94
C ILE A 143 -9.20 -2.73 6.34
N LYS A 144 -10.27 -2.29 7.03
CA LYS A 144 -10.38 -0.92 7.54
C LYS A 144 -9.25 -0.60 8.53
N ASP A 145 -9.05 -1.45 9.53
CA ASP A 145 -8.04 -1.25 10.57
C ASP A 145 -6.63 -1.22 9.96
N GLU A 146 -6.32 -2.18 9.08
CA GLU A 146 -5.04 -2.24 8.35
C GLU A 146 -4.79 -0.97 7.52
N LEU A 147 -5.78 -0.51 6.75
CA LEU A 147 -5.61 0.68 5.91
C LEU A 147 -5.42 1.95 6.75
N ILE A 148 -6.20 2.10 7.83
CA ILE A 148 -6.05 3.23 8.75
C ILE A 148 -4.66 3.20 9.41
N GLU A 149 -4.19 2.03 9.85
CA GLU A 149 -2.86 1.89 10.45
C GLU A 149 -1.74 2.22 9.45
N ALA A 150 -1.84 1.71 8.23
CA ALA A 150 -0.87 1.96 7.15
C ALA A 150 -0.76 3.45 6.80
N LEU A 151 -1.87 4.19 6.84
CA LEU A 151 -1.91 5.63 6.63
C LEU A 151 -1.42 6.41 7.86
N LYS A 152 -1.84 6.00 9.06
CA LYS A 152 -1.47 6.68 10.32
C LYS A 152 0.02 6.63 10.59
N ARG A 153 0.69 5.49 10.30
CA ARG A 153 2.14 5.33 10.54
C ARG A 153 3.04 6.25 9.70
N ILE A 154 2.50 6.83 8.62
CA ILE A 154 3.18 7.87 7.81
C ILE A 154 2.58 9.27 8.05
N GLY A 155 1.76 9.47 9.09
CA GLY A 155 1.19 10.77 9.45
C GLY A 155 -0.05 11.19 8.65
N ILE A 156 -0.76 10.27 8.01
CA ILE A 156 -2.09 10.54 7.42
C ILE A 156 -3.18 10.07 8.37
N SER A 157 -3.83 11.00 9.04
CA SER A 157 -5.00 10.73 9.88
C SER A 157 -6.29 10.78 9.07
N ILE A 158 -7.20 9.84 9.36
CA ILE A 158 -8.55 9.81 8.81
C ILE A 158 -9.50 10.12 9.97
N ASN A 159 -10.02 11.34 10.00
CA ASN A 159 -11.09 11.73 10.91
C ASN A 159 -12.45 11.33 10.34
#